data_AF-A0A2V7RHN0-F1
#
_entry.id   AF-A0A2V7RHN0-F1
#
_cell.length_a   1.000
_cell.length_b   1.000
_cell.length_c   1.000
_cell.angle_alpha   90.00
_cell.angle_beta   90.00
_cell.angle_gamma   90.00
#
_symmetry.space_group_name_H-M   'P 1'
#
loop_
_entity.id
_entity.type
_entity.pdbx_description
1 polymer ?
#
loop_
_entity_poly.entity_id
_entity_poly.type
_entity_poly.pdbx_seq_one_letter_code
_entity_poly.pdbx_strand_id
1 'polypeptide(L)' 'MPREHYRVGVPESGTYMKLLSSDDRQWGGSGSGEFEYVETQPSSFHGYPQSVSLTLPPLGAVVIGPRG' A
#
# COMPACT_ATOMS: atom_id res chain seq x y z
N MET A 1 -6.88 -8.62 12.73
CA MET A 1 -5.40 -8.66 12.63
C MET A 1 -4.99 -8.04 11.29
N PRO A 2 -3.76 -7.48 11.19
CA PRO A 2 -3.24 -6.96 9.93
C PRO A 2 -3.27 -8.02 8.82
N ARG A 3 -3.38 -7.60 7.56
CA ARG A 3 -3.23 -8.49 6.40
C ARG A 3 -1.88 -8.22 5.77
N GLU A 4 -0.95 -9.13 5.99
CA GLU A 4 0.41 -9.04 5.47
C GLU A 4 0.47 -9.47 4.00
N HIS A 5 1.43 -8.91 3.26
CA HIS A 5 1.70 -9.23 1.85
C HIS A 5 0.46 -9.17 0.94
N TYR A 6 -0.47 -8.29 1.27
CA TYR A 6 -1.69 -8.11 0.49
C TYR A 6 -1.36 -7.40 -0.81
N ARG A 7 -1.73 -8.02 -1.92
CA ARG A 7 -1.44 -7.51 -3.26
C ARG A 7 -2.52 -6.55 -3.74
N VAL A 8 -2.09 -5.46 -4.37
CA VAL A 8 -2.99 -4.49 -5.00
C VAL A 8 -2.47 -4.18 -6.41
N GLY A 9 -3.31 -4.37 -7.42
CA GLY A 9 -2.99 -4.00 -8.80
C GLY A 9 -2.94 -2.48 -8.98
N VAL A 10 -1.97 -1.99 -9.75
CA VAL A 10 -1.75 -0.57 -10.03
C VAL A 10 -1.45 -0.34 -11.52
N PRO A 11 -1.85 0.79 -12.11
CA PRO A 11 -1.81 0.98 -13.56
C PRO A 11 -0.41 1.09 -14.15
N GLU A 12 0.53 1.69 -13.41
CA GLU A 12 1.86 2.04 -13.92
C GLU A 12 2.96 1.39 -13.06
N SER A 13 4.08 1.02 -13.70
CA SER A 13 5.28 0.54 -13.01
C SER A 13 6.04 1.70 -12.37
N GLY A 14 6.69 1.47 -11.24
CA GLY A 14 7.57 2.43 -10.61
C GLY A 14 7.49 2.35 -9.09
N THR A 15 7.64 3.51 -8.45
CA THR A 15 7.53 3.65 -7.01
C THR A 15 6.23 4.36 -6.66
N TYR A 16 5.47 3.80 -5.74
CA TYR A 16 4.29 4.44 -5.16
C TYR A 16 4.65 4.92 -3.76
N MET A 17 4.17 6.10 -3.39
CA MET A 17 4.32 6.63 -2.04
C MET A 17 3.04 6.45 -1.23
N LYS A 18 3.18 6.27 0.09
CA LYS A 18 2.06 6.35 1.03
C LYS A 18 1.59 7.80 1.13
N LEU A 19 0.36 8.05 0.71
CA LEU A 19 -0.28 9.37 0.84
C LEU A 19 -1.00 9.49 2.19
N LEU A 20 -1.59 8.39 2.67
CA LEU A 20 -2.32 8.34 3.93
C LEU A 20 -2.36 6.90 4.45
N SER A 21 -2.25 6.72 5.77
CA SER A 21 -2.81 5.56 6.46
C SER A 21 -3.69 6.03 7.61
N SER A 22 -4.92 5.50 7.67
CA SER A 22 -5.82 5.76 8.81
C SER A 22 -5.32 5.11 10.10
N ASP A 23 -4.31 4.25 10.02
CA ASP A 23 -3.69 3.57 11.17
C ASP A 23 -2.35 4.21 11.57
N ASP A 24 -1.96 5.35 11.00
CA ASP A 24 -0.76 6.07 11.43
C ASP A 24 -0.90 6.54 12.89
N ARG A 25 0.20 6.45 13.65
CA ARG A 25 0.22 6.76 15.10
C ARG A 25 -0.22 8.18 15.43
N GLN A 26 0.05 9.14 14.55
CA GLN A 26 -0.38 10.53 14.73
C GLN A 26 -1.90 10.71 14.80
N TRP A 27 -2.66 9.73 14.28
CA TRP A 27 -4.12 9.70 14.33
C TRP A 27 -4.66 8.77 15.42
N GLY A 28 -3.79 8.27 16.31
CA GLY A 28 -4.16 7.29 17.34
C GLY A 28 -4.25 5.84 16.83
N GLY A 29 -3.80 5.57 15.60
CA GLY A 29 -3.70 4.22 15.05
C GLY A 29 -2.52 3.43 15.61
N SER A 30 -2.44 2.14 15.25
CA SER A 30 -1.43 1.22 15.75
C SER A 30 -0.04 1.39 15.11
N GLY A 31 0.02 1.97 13.91
CA GLY A 31 1.22 2.05 13.08
C GLY A 31 1.54 0.75 12.35
N SER A 32 0.55 -0.11 12.11
CA SER A 32 0.76 -1.37 11.38
C SER A 32 1.05 -1.11 9.91
N GLY A 33 2.04 -1.80 9.35
CA GLY A 33 2.38 -1.68 7.93
C GLY A 33 2.90 -0.29 7.56
N GLU A 34 3.74 0.30 8.42
CA GLU A 34 4.38 1.59 8.16
C GLU A 34 5.39 1.48 7.01
N PHE A 35 5.19 2.28 5.96
CA PHE A 35 6.13 2.49 4.86
C PHE A 35 5.95 3.90 4.30
N GLU A 36 6.99 4.43 3.66
CA GLU A 36 6.92 5.70 2.92
C GLU A 36 6.76 5.45 1.41
N TYR A 37 7.47 4.45 0.89
CA TYR A 37 7.46 4.04 -0.52
C TYR A 37 7.31 2.53 -0.68
N VAL A 38 6.78 2.11 -1.82
CA VAL A 38 6.69 0.72 -2.25
C VAL A 38 6.99 0.63 -3.75
N GLU A 39 7.78 -0.37 -4.15
CA GLU A 39 8.07 -0.64 -5.56
C GLU A 39 7.04 -1.59 -6.15
N THR A 40 6.67 -1.35 -7.41
CA THR A 40 5.81 -2.26 -8.17
C THR A 40 6.55 -3.50 -8.63
N GLN A 41 5.83 -4.60 -8.75
CA GLN A 41 6.28 -5.83 -9.38
C GLN A 41 5.47 -6.09 -10.67
N PRO A 42 6.09 -6.66 -11.73
CA PRO A 42 5.42 -7.04 -12.97
C PRO A 42 4.61 -8.32 -12.76
N SER A 43 3.58 -8.24 -11.93
CA SER A 43 2.69 -9.34 -11.61
C SER A 43 1.26 -8.85 -11.64
N SER A 44 0.50 -9.40 -12.59
CA SER A 44 -0.85 -8.94 -12.86
C SER A 44 -1.79 -9.19 -11.69
N PHE A 45 -2.54 -8.17 -11.28
CA PHE A 45 -3.53 -8.27 -10.23
C PHE A 45 -4.63 -7.23 -10.39
N HIS A 46 -5.86 -7.52 -9.97
CA HIS A 46 -7.02 -6.61 -10.09
C HIS A 46 -7.20 -5.97 -11.49
N GLY A 47 -6.82 -6.68 -12.57
CA GLY A 47 -6.93 -6.18 -13.95
C GLY A 47 -5.79 -5.27 -14.43
N TYR A 48 -4.75 -5.06 -13.62
CA TYR A 48 -3.57 -4.27 -13.97
C TYR A 48 -2.32 -5.13 -14.19
N PRO A 49 -1.36 -4.69 -15.03
CA PRO A 49 -0.13 -5.45 -15.31
C PRO A 49 0.91 -5.36 -14.18
N GLN A 50 0.82 -4.32 -13.34
CA GLN A 50 1.71 -4.09 -12.22
C GLN A 50 0.95 -4.25 -10.90
N SER A 51 1.65 -4.59 -9.84
CA SER A 51 1.07 -4.63 -8.50
C SER A 51 2.08 -4.29 -7.42
N VAL A 52 1.59 -3.91 -6.25
CA VAL A 52 2.39 -3.70 -5.03
C VAL A 52 1.98 -4.72 -3.96
N SER A 53 2.89 -5.03 -3.05
CA SER A 53 2.63 -5.87 -1.87
C SER A 53 2.69 -5.01 -0.63
N LEU A 54 1.59 -4.97 0.13
CA LEU A 54 1.41 -4.08 1.27
C LEU A 54 1.00 -4.88 2.51
N THR A 55 1.32 -4.34 3.69
CA THR A 55 0.68 -4.78 4.94
C THR A 55 -0.48 -3.85 5.22
N LEU A 56 -1.72 -4.36 5.17
CA LEU A 56 -2.91 -3.58 5.46
C LEU A 56 -3.23 -3.62 6.96
N PRO A 57 -3.50 -2.46 7.59
CA PRO A 57 -3.88 -2.40 8.99
C PRO A 57 -5.25 -3.06 9.25
N PRO A 58 -5.50 -3.55 10.47
CA PRO A 58 -6.82 -4.07 10.84
C PRO A 58 -7.85 -2.93 10.84
N LEU A 59 -8.95 -3.10 10.09
CA LEU A 59 -10.05 -2.11 10.02
C LEU A 59 -9.60 -0.69 9.60
N GLY A 60 -8.53 -0.58 8.81
CA GLY A 60 -8.02 0.71 8.32
C GLY A 60 -7.97 0.81 6.79
N ALA A 61 -7.62 1.99 6.32
CA ALA A 61 -7.41 2.29 4.91
C ALA A 61 -6.01 2.84 4.68
N VAL A 62 -5.39 2.44 3.57
CA VAL A 62 -4.11 2.96 3.08
C VAL A 62 -4.35 3.53 1.69
N VAL A 63 -3.88 4.76 1.46
CA VAL A 63 -3.93 5.44 0.17
C VAL A 63 -2.50 5.56 -0.35
N ILE A 64 -2.28 5.09 -1.58
CA ILE A 64 -1.00 5.21 -2.28
C ILE A 64 -1.19 5.97 -3.59
N GLY A 65 -0.12 6.60 -4.07
CA GLY A 65 -0.09 7.24 -5.39
C GLY A 65 1.30 7.15 -6.02
N PRO A 66 1.41 7.32 -7.34
CA PRO A 66 2.71 7.34 -8.01
C PRO A 66 3.62 8.41 -7.42
N ARG A 67 4.90 8.08 -7.24
CA ARG A 67 5.94 9.07 -6.96
C ARG A 67 6.28 9.78 -8.28
N GLY A 68 5.96 11.07 -8.35
CA GLY A 68 6.29 11.93 -9.50
C GLY A 68 7.77 12.15 -9.72
#